data_AF-A0A7W1G5Y1-F1
#
_entry.id   AF-A0A7W1G5Y1-F1
#
_cell.length_a   1.000
_cell.length_b   1.000
_cell.length_c   1.000
_cell.angle_alpha   90.00
_cell.angle_beta   90.00
_cell.angle_gamma   90.00
#
_symmetry.space_group_name_H-M   'P 1'
#
loop_
_entity.id
_entity.type
_entity.pdbx_description
1 polymer ?
#
loop_
_entity_poly.entity_id
_entity_poly.type
_entity_poly.pdbx_seq_one_letter_code
_entity_poly.pdbx_strand_id
1 'polypeptide(L)'
;GMSDQEKALAIWTSIVTHQHQDTPPNEYLQHENLVLDAMKIFNVYGYAFCGVASSHTQALARYLGMKARGWTITKHVIPEIFYDGSWHLVDSSMVNYFFKADKSVAGAEDLKAEIATWYGSHPDLLGNEPKLREFMRGGNWRKAGPPTVATTPYFSDNGWSVTNCHGWYDTMTEYDGTTFSEYELGCSQGYQVNIQLRDGECLTRNWSNKGMVNDHANPDALNAIDSSTLGYCRKFGDLANNRVGNGTLAYSLPLASGAFRGGMLVVDNIASTADDRKAPAVHAQDVAKPATIIFRMPSSYVYLGGRLEFMPVIGANGAVKVSLSDNNGLAWKPVVVAKQSGAQTVDLTPFVSNRYDYQLKFELVGAGTGLDAVAVTHDIQHSQRPLPALDLGVNTISFSSESQEGTVTIEGSTGSENKGKQVLITDFHPTMNGIEMTNLLDLTANHGDITFPIEAPADIVRLRFGCHYRARAENEGFDLQVSFDGGKTFTTVGHAGGPGSRMDKWLTCSEVPKGTKKALVRYAGTETTAACLFNIRIDADYVEPHGGFRPIKVTYRWQEDGQDKTDVHVASKPDETWTITCGKKPKMGAIVLELAP
;
A
#
# COMPACT_ATOMS: atom_id res chain seq x y z
N GLY A 1 19.94 7.41 21.28
CA GLY A 1 18.71 7.16 20.50
C GLY A 1 17.82 8.38 20.58
N MET A 2 16.83 8.50 19.69
CA MET A 2 15.82 9.57 19.76
C MET A 2 15.03 9.48 21.08
N SER A 3 14.73 10.62 21.68
CA SER A 3 13.72 10.80 22.72
C SER A 3 12.31 10.48 22.20
N ASP A 4 11.35 10.32 23.09
CA ASP A 4 9.97 10.00 22.68
C ASP A 4 9.30 11.15 21.93
N GLN A 5 9.58 12.41 22.31
CA GLN A 5 9.18 13.57 21.51
C GLN A 5 9.83 13.55 20.12
N GLU A 6 11.13 13.26 20.01
CA GLU A 6 11.80 13.16 18.69
C GLU A 6 11.21 12.03 17.84
N LYS A 7 10.83 10.89 18.43
CA LYS A 7 10.11 9.82 17.71
C LYS A 7 8.74 10.28 17.22
N ALA A 8 7.95 10.95 18.06
CA ALA A 8 6.63 11.47 17.69
C ALA A 8 6.73 12.49 16.53
N LEU A 9 7.70 13.40 16.60
CA LEU A 9 7.95 14.37 15.53
C LEU A 9 8.54 13.72 14.27
N ALA A 10 9.30 12.64 14.39
CA ALA A 10 9.78 11.86 13.25
C ALA A 10 8.63 11.13 12.53
N ILE A 11 7.66 10.59 13.26
CA ILE A 11 6.42 10.03 12.68
C ILE A 11 5.67 11.10 11.91
N TRP A 12 5.41 12.24 12.55
CA TRP A 12 4.75 13.38 11.91
C TRP A 12 5.48 13.83 10.64
N THR A 13 6.79 14.01 10.72
CA THR A 13 7.62 14.44 9.58
C THR A 13 7.55 13.41 8.46
N SER A 14 7.57 12.12 8.77
CA SER A 14 7.49 11.05 7.78
C SER A 14 6.17 11.10 7.01
N ILE A 15 5.05 11.30 7.70
CA ILE A 15 3.73 11.40 7.06
C ILE A 15 3.64 12.68 6.21
N VAL A 16 3.98 13.85 6.76
CA VAL A 16 3.97 15.13 6.01
C VAL A 16 4.84 15.06 4.75
N THR A 17 5.97 14.37 4.85
CA THR A 17 6.89 14.20 3.73
C THR A 17 6.25 13.44 2.58
N HIS A 18 5.52 12.36 2.88
CA HIS A 18 5.04 11.39 1.89
C HIS A 18 3.56 11.49 1.55
N GLN A 19 2.76 12.22 2.33
CA GLN A 19 1.32 12.31 2.19
C GLN A 19 0.88 13.77 2.10
N HIS A 20 0.14 14.10 1.06
CA HIS A 20 -0.59 15.36 0.92
C HIS A 20 -2.05 15.21 1.35
N GLN A 21 -2.62 16.27 1.93
CA GLN A 21 -4.04 16.35 2.27
C GLN A 21 -4.90 16.45 1.02
N ASP A 22 -5.68 15.42 0.72
CA ASP A 22 -6.54 15.38 -0.47
C ASP A 22 -7.67 14.33 -0.31
N THR A 23 -8.57 14.24 -1.28
CA THR A 23 -9.55 13.16 -1.38
C THR A 23 -8.82 11.81 -1.44
N PRO A 24 -9.08 10.88 -0.51
CA PRO A 24 -8.33 9.64 -0.40
C PRO A 24 -8.69 8.66 -1.53
N PRO A 25 -7.75 7.76 -1.90
CA PRO A 25 -8.02 6.67 -2.83
C PRO A 25 -8.93 5.60 -2.24
N ASN A 26 -9.59 4.84 -3.11
CA ASN A 26 -10.44 3.71 -2.73
C ASN A 26 -10.11 2.45 -3.56
N GLU A 27 -9.65 1.41 -2.87
CA GLU A 27 -9.37 0.09 -3.46
C GLU A 27 -10.54 -0.90 -3.31
N TYR A 28 -11.64 -0.47 -2.69
CA TYR A 28 -12.80 -1.28 -2.33
C TYR A 28 -12.42 -2.50 -1.47
N LEU A 29 -11.34 -2.39 -0.67
CA LEU A 29 -10.79 -3.46 0.17
C LEU A 29 -11.22 -3.29 1.63
N GLN A 30 -10.91 -2.15 2.23
CA GLN A 30 -11.16 -1.92 3.64
C GLN A 30 -12.59 -1.43 3.88
N HIS A 31 -13.17 -1.80 5.02
CA HIS A 31 -14.53 -1.46 5.45
C HIS A 31 -14.80 0.05 5.44
N GLU A 32 -13.77 0.85 5.70
CA GLU A 32 -13.84 2.31 5.69
C GLU A 32 -13.95 2.91 4.28
N ASN A 33 -13.80 2.11 3.21
CA ASN A 33 -13.64 2.55 1.83
C ASN A 33 -12.46 3.52 1.64
N LEU A 34 -11.35 3.24 2.33
CA LEU A 34 -10.13 4.03 2.36
C LEU A 34 -8.92 3.12 2.33
N VAL A 35 -7.81 3.59 1.76
CA VAL A 35 -6.51 2.92 1.91
C VAL A 35 -5.85 3.35 3.22
N LEU A 36 -5.61 2.40 4.12
CA LEU A 36 -5.25 2.67 5.53
C LEU A 36 -3.85 2.16 5.94
N ASP A 37 -3.07 1.64 4.99
CA ASP A 37 -1.66 1.27 5.23
C ASP A 37 -0.74 2.44 4.86
N ALA A 38 0.04 2.90 5.84
CA ALA A 38 0.93 4.04 5.68
C ALA A 38 1.98 3.82 4.58
N MET A 39 2.59 2.63 4.53
CA MET A 39 3.61 2.31 3.53
C MET A 39 2.99 2.24 2.13
N LYS A 40 1.77 1.72 2.01
CA LYS A 40 1.02 1.74 0.74
C LYS A 40 0.71 3.17 0.30
N ILE A 41 0.22 4.02 1.20
CA ILE A 41 -0.05 5.43 0.87
C ILE A 41 1.25 6.12 0.45
N PHE A 42 2.36 5.94 1.15
CA PHE A 42 3.63 6.60 0.81
C PHE A 42 4.15 6.19 -0.56
N ASN A 43 3.97 4.93 -0.97
CA ASN A 43 4.59 4.39 -2.17
C ASN A 43 3.67 4.34 -3.39
N VAL A 44 2.36 4.25 -3.21
CA VAL A 44 1.39 4.07 -4.30
C VAL A 44 0.65 5.37 -4.61
N TYR A 45 0.29 6.14 -3.58
CA TYR A 45 -0.66 7.25 -3.73
C TYR A 45 -0.02 8.61 -3.49
N GLY A 46 0.56 8.81 -2.31
CA GLY A 46 1.17 10.08 -1.89
C GLY A 46 0.17 11.13 -1.41
N TYR A 47 -1.12 10.78 -1.29
CA TYR A 47 -2.19 11.67 -0.85
C TYR A 47 -3.30 10.90 -0.12
N ALA A 48 -3.92 11.55 0.86
CA ALA A 48 -5.12 11.10 1.57
C ALA A 48 -5.63 12.23 2.50
N PHE A 49 -6.71 12.02 3.24
CA PHE A 49 -7.28 13.05 4.14
C PHE A 49 -6.94 12.84 5.63
N CYS A 50 -7.56 13.65 6.50
CA CYS A 50 -7.25 13.76 7.92
C CYS A 50 -7.42 12.48 8.73
N GLY A 51 -8.50 11.74 8.48
CA GLY A 51 -8.74 10.45 9.13
C GLY A 51 -7.61 9.45 8.86
N VAL A 52 -7.17 9.36 7.60
CA VAL A 52 -6.09 8.45 7.16
C VAL A 52 -4.73 8.90 7.71
N ALA A 53 -4.42 10.20 7.69
CA ALA A 53 -3.20 10.70 8.33
C ALA A 53 -3.15 10.40 9.84
N SER A 54 -4.31 10.51 10.50
CA SER A 54 -4.46 10.18 11.92
C SER A 54 -4.29 8.69 12.19
N SER A 55 -4.85 7.80 11.35
CA SER A 55 -4.65 6.35 11.49
C SER A 55 -3.20 5.97 11.27
N HIS A 56 -2.52 6.55 10.27
CA HIS A 56 -1.09 6.31 10.06
C HIS A 56 -0.22 6.74 11.24
N THR A 57 -0.53 7.89 11.84
CA THR A 57 0.18 8.37 13.03
C THR A 57 0.04 7.37 14.18
N GLN A 58 -1.18 6.89 14.42
CA GLN A 58 -1.46 5.89 15.45
C GLN A 58 -0.76 4.55 15.16
N ALA A 59 -0.84 4.07 13.91
CA ALA A 59 -0.22 2.83 13.45
C ALA A 59 1.31 2.85 13.64
N LEU A 60 1.97 3.92 13.21
CA LEU A 60 3.43 4.08 13.32
C LEU A 60 3.88 4.27 14.77
N ALA A 61 3.12 5.02 15.58
CA ALA A 61 3.42 5.17 17.01
C ALA A 61 3.32 3.83 17.76
N ARG A 62 2.26 3.06 17.51
CA ARG A 62 2.06 1.72 18.10
C ARG A 62 3.12 0.73 17.64
N TYR A 63 3.58 0.82 16.39
CA TYR A 63 4.71 0.03 15.90
C TYR A 63 6.00 0.30 16.70
N LEU A 64 6.22 1.55 17.13
CA LEU A 64 7.33 1.93 18.02
C LEU A 64 7.07 1.60 19.51
N GLY A 65 5.95 0.97 19.85
CA GLY A 65 5.56 0.66 21.23
C GLY A 65 4.98 1.84 22.01
N MET A 66 4.67 2.96 21.36
CA MET A 66 4.05 4.12 22.00
C MET A 66 2.53 3.97 22.05
N LYS A 67 1.87 4.55 23.07
CA LYS A 67 0.41 4.63 23.07
C LYS A 67 -0.03 5.75 22.14
N ALA A 68 -1.08 5.51 21.38
CA ALA A 68 -1.67 6.49 20.48
C ALA A 68 -3.20 6.36 20.47
N ARG A 69 -3.89 7.48 20.28
CA ARG A 69 -5.35 7.58 20.17
C ARG A 69 -5.74 8.57 19.08
N GLY A 70 -6.99 8.49 18.63
CA GLY A 70 -7.57 9.45 17.69
C GLY A 70 -8.77 10.19 18.30
N TRP A 71 -9.05 11.37 17.76
CA TRP A 71 -10.21 12.17 18.10
C TRP A 71 -10.96 12.57 16.84
N THR A 72 -12.29 12.50 16.91
CA THR A 72 -13.15 13.29 16.03
C THR A 72 -13.40 14.63 16.71
N ILE A 73 -12.98 15.70 16.05
CA ILE A 73 -13.26 17.08 16.44
C ILE A 73 -14.11 17.76 15.37
N THR A 74 -14.46 19.02 15.56
CA THR A 74 -15.34 19.73 14.61
C THR A 74 -14.67 19.77 13.22
N LYS A 75 -15.28 19.09 12.23
CA LYS A 75 -14.83 19.00 10.83
C LYS A 75 -13.47 18.31 10.59
N HIS A 76 -12.87 17.71 11.62
CA HIS A 76 -11.50 17.19 11.51
C HIS A 76 -11.29 15.93 12.36
N VAL A 77 -10.31 15.12 11.99
CA VAL A 77 -9.88 13.94 12.75
C VAL A 77 -8.39 14.08 13.00
N ILE A 78 -7.99 13.91 14.27
CA ILE A 78 -6.61 14.17 14.72
C ILE A 78 -6.05 13.03 15.55
N PRO A 79 -4.72 12.79 15.53
CA PRO A 79 -4.07 11.81 16.38
C PRO A 79 -3.37 12.45 17.59
N GLU A 80 -3.24 11.68 18.68
CA GLU A 80 -2.33 11.99 19.77
C GLU A 80 -1.42 10.80 20.08
N ILE A 81 -0.20 11.11 20.54
CA ILE A 81 0.77 10.13 21.03
C ILE A 81 1.06 10.44 22.50
N PHE A 82 1.05 9.42 23.35
CA PHE A 82 1.38 9.55 24.77
C PHE A 82 2.88 9.35 25.00
N TYR A 83 3.52 10.31 25.63
CA TYR A 83 4.88 10.20 26.16
C TYR A 83 5.07 11.20 27.31
N ASP A 84 6.11 11.01 28.11
CA ASP A 84 6.46 11.89 29.24
C ASP A 84 5.29 12.23 30.18
N GLY A 85 4.32 11.33 30.31
CA GLY A 85 3.16 11.46 31.21
C GLY A 85 1.97 12.24 30.66
N SER A 86 2.00 12.70 29.41
CA SER A 86 0.90 13.45 28.78
C SER A 86 0.61 13.04 27.33
N TRP A 87 -0.53 13.47 26.81
CA TRP A 87 -0.92 13.31 25.41
C TRP A 87 -0.45 14.50 24.57
N HIS A 88 0.02 14.21 23.36
CA HIS A 88 0.63 15.20 22.47
C HIS A 88 0.07 15.08 21.06
N LEU A 89 -0.48 16.19 20.53
CA LEU A 89 -1.05 16.29 19.19
C LEU A 89 0.04 16.48 18.14
N VAL A 90 0.03 15.61 17.12
CA VAL A 90 0.91 15.72 15.94
C VAL A 90 0.08 15.58 14.65
N ASP A 91 -0.56 16.66 14.23
CA ASP A 91 -1.44 16.66 13.06
C ASP A 91 -0.64 16.77 11.74
N SER A 92 -0.44 15.63 11.11
CA SER A 92 0.26 15.52 9.83
C SER A 92 -0.59 15.93 8.63
N SER A 93 -1.92 15.94 8.75
CA SER A 93 -2.83 16.31 7.66
C SER A 93 -2.86 17.81 7.40
N MET A 94 -2.86 18.61 8.47
CA MET A 94 -2.77 20.07 8.38
C MET A 94 -1.35 20.59 8.57
N VAL A 95 -0.37 19.68 8.60
CA VAL A 95 1.07 19.97 8.71
C VAL A 95 1.33 20.90 9.91
N ASN A 96 0.81 20.54 11.07
CA ASN A 96 1.00 21.32 12.28
C ASN A 96 1.13 20.47 13.56
N TYR A 97 1.73 21.10 14.55
CA TYR A 97 1.65 20.77 15.97
C TYR A 97 1.97 22.06 16.73
N PHE A 98 1.68 22.10 18.03
CA PHE A 98 1.77 23.32 18.81
C PHE A 98 2.61 23.10 20.06
N PHE A 99 3.54 24.02 20.34
CA PHE A 99 4.37 23.96 21.54
C PHE A 99 3.74 24.75 22.69
N LYS A 100 3.77 24.16 23.88
CA LYS A 100 3.54 24.87 25.13
C LYS A 100 4.77 25.70 25.49
N ALA A 101 4.63 26.57 26.49
CA ALA A 101 5.72 27.43 26.96
C ALA A 101 6.95 26.64 27.46
N ASP A 102 6.75 25.41 27.95
CA ASP A 102 7.81 24.49 28.39
C ASP A 102 8.48 23.71 27.23
N LYS A 103 8.07 23.97 25.97
CA LYS A 103 8.53 23.31 24.74
C LYS A 103 8.08 21.87 24.56
N SER A 104 7.21 21.35 25.42
CA SER A 104 6.49 20.12 25.12
C SER A 104 5.36 20.40 24.13
N VAL A 105 4.95 19.39 23.36
CA VAL A 105 3.84 19.52 22.40
C VAL A 105 2.52 19.57 23.18
N ALA A 106 1.57 20.39 22.77
CA ALA A 106 0.24 20.46 23.38
C ALA A 106 -0.61 19.24 22.98
N GLY A 107 -1.48 18.79 23.88
CA GLY A 107 -2.56 17.85 23.55
C GLY A 107 -3.79 18.55 22.95
N ALA A 108 -4.72 17.76 22.42
CA ALA A 108 -6.01 18.24 21.92
C ALA A 108 -6.85 18.88 23.02
N GLU A 109 -6.79 18.34 24.25
CA GLU A 109 -7.49 18.89 25.41
C GLU A 109 -6.87 20.21 25.89
N ASP A 110 -5.55 20.37 25.79
CA ASP A 110 -4.85 21.63 26.07
C ASP A 110 -5.38 22.73 25.15
N LEU A 111 -5.42 22.47 23.84
CA LEU A 111 -5.92 23.41 22.83
C LEU A 111 -7.40 23.76 23.06
N LYS A 112 -8.23 22.75 23.31
CA LYS A 112 -9.66 22.94 23.60
C LYS A 112 -9.88 23.87 24.81
N ALA A 113 -9.17 23.63 25.91
CA ALA A 113 -9.32 24.42 27.12
C ALA A 113 -8.86 25.88 26.92
N GLU A 114 -7.75 26.07 26.21
CA GLU A 114 -7.20 27.39 25.93
C GLU A 114 -8.09 28.20 24.96
N ILE A 115 -8.59 27.56 23.90
CA ILE A 115 -9.50 28.17 22.93
C ILE A 115 -10.85 28.52 23.57
N ALA A 116 -11.39 27.64 24.42
CA ALA A 116 -12.60 27.94 25.18
C ALA A 116 -12.43 29.17 26.09
N THR A 117 -11.27 29.27 26.76
CA THR A 117 -10.92 30.44 27.58
C THR A 117 -10.85 31.71 26.72
N TRP A 118 -10.20 31.64 25.57
CA TRP A 118 -10.08 32.75 24.64
C TRP A 118 -11.44 33.23 24.14
N TYR A 119 -12.34 32.31 23.75
CA TYR A 119 -13.71 32.64 23.35
C TYR A 119 -14.54 33.23 24.50
N GLY A 120 -14.29 32.84 25.75
CA GLY A 120 -14.92 33.47 26.92
C GLY A 120 -14.66 34.98 26.99
N SER A 121 -13.49 35.42 26.51
CA SER A 121 -13.14 36.85 26.38
C SER A 121 -13.49 37.48 25.03
N HIS A 122 -13.85 36.66 24.03
CA HIS A 122 -14.23 37.09 22.68
C HIS A 122 -15.53 36.42 22.22
N PRO A 123 -16.64 36.53 22.97
CA PRO A 123 -17.86 35.78 22.69
C PRO A 123 -18.50 36.15 21.35
N ASP A 124 -18.22 37.35 20.83
CA ASP A 124 -18.75 37.81 19.55
C ASP A 124 -18.06 37.18 18.32
N LEU A 125 -16.97 36.44 18.52
CA LEU A 125 -16.22 35.69 17.50
C LEU A 125 -16.61 34.20 17.45
N LEU A 126 -17.23 33.66 18.50
CA LEU A 126 -17.60 32.23 18.56
C LEU A 126 -18.63 31.88 17.47
N GLY A 127 -18.32 30.87 16.65
CA GLY A 127 -19.17 30.43 15.54
C GLY A 127 -19.30 31.44 14.39
N ASN A 128 -18.49 32.51 14.38
CA ASN A 128 -18.56 33.57 13.37
C ASN A 128 -17.31 33.57 12.48
N GLU A 129 -17.28 32.68 11.48
CA GLU A 129 -16.16 32.54 10.55
C GLU A 129 -15.74 33.86 9.88
N PRO A 130 -16.64 34.70 9.33
CA PRO A 130 -16.24 35.98 8.73
C PRO A 130 -15.46 36.88 9.69
N LYS A 131 -15.91 37.00 10.94
CA LYS A 131 -15.20 37.79 11.96
C LYS A 131 -13.89 37.14 12.40
N LEU A 132 -13.82 35.81 12.52
CA LEU A 132 -12.56 35.11 12.80
C LEU A 132 -11.53 35.34 11.69
N ARG A 133 -11.96 35.33 10.42
CA ARG A 133 -11.08 35.65 9.28
C ARG A 133 -10.62 37.11 9.30
N GLU A 134 -11.46 38.04 9.73
CA GLU A 134 -11.07 39.44 9.92
C GLU A 134 -10.04 39.58 11.05
N PHE A 135 -10.31 38.95 12.21
CA PHE A 135 -9.39 38.90 13.35
C PHE A 135 -8.05 38.25 12.98
N MET A 136 -8.07 37.23 12.12
CA MET A 136 -6.87 36.52 11.68
C MET A 136 -5.90 37.41 10.88
N ARG A 137 -6.37 38.43 10.18
CA ARG A 137 -5.52 39.18 9.23
C ARG A 137 -4.52 40.10 9.94
N GLY A 138 -3.45 40.46 9.23
CA GLY A 138 -2.49 41.47 9.69
C GLY A 138 -1.70 41.10 10.95
N GLY A 139 -1.55 39.79 11.23
CA GLY A 139 -0.82 39.28 12.39
C GLY A 139 -1.53 39.45 13.74
N ASN A 140 -2.80 39.85 13.76
CA ASN A 140 -3.57 40.02 15.00
C ASN A 140 -3.71 38.71 15.79
N TRP A 141 -3.91 37.58 15.10
CA TRP A 141 -3.94 36.26 15.73
C TRP A 141 -2.65 35.92 16.50
N ARG A 142 -1.48 36.41 16.08
CA ARG A 142 -0.22 36.22 16.84
C ARG A 142 -0.15 37.07 18.10
N LYS A 143 -0.79 38.24 18.10
CA LYS A 143 -0.71 39.22 19.20
C LYS A 143 -1.75 38.96 20.28
N ALA A 144 -2.94 38.49 19.88
CA ALA A 144 -4.11 38.44 20.73
C ALA A 144 -4.88 37.11 20.64
N GLY A 145 -4.40 36.11 19.90
CA GLY A 145 -4.95 34.76 19.89
C GLY A 145 -4.50 33.91 21.09
N PRO A 146 -5.00 32.66 21.21
CA PRO A 146 -4.52 31.71 22.21
C PRO A 146 -2.99 31.53 22.13
N PRO A 147 -2.23 31.75 23.21
CA PRO A 147 -0.76 31.62 23.24
C PRO A 147 -0.15 30.41 22.52
N THR A 148 -0.68 29.20 22.72
CA THR A 148 -0.15 27.96 22.11
C THR A 148 -0.33 27.97 20.60
N VAL A 149 -1.47 28.48 20.13
CA VAL A 149 -1.76 28.61 18.69
C VAL A 149 -0.97 29.76 18.09
N ALA A 150 -0.92 30.92 18.76
CA ALA A 150 -0.31 32.16 18.30
C ALA A 150 1.20 32.05 17.98
N THR A 151 1.88 31.10 18.62
CA THR A 151 3.33 30.87 18.48
C THR A 151 3.69 29.83 17.42
N THR A 152 2.71 29.24 16.75
CA THR A 152 2.97 28.20 15.74
C THR A 152 3.76 28.74 14.53
N PRO A 153 4.79 28.01 14.05
CA PRO A 153 5.52 28.36 12.84
C PRO A 153 4.78 27.94 11.56
N TYR A 154 3.69 27.18 11.68
CA TYR A 154 2.99 26.57 10.55
C TYR A 154 1.94 27.47 9.90
N PHE A 155 1.69 28.65 10.47
CA PHE A 155 0.80 29.66 9.91
C PHE A 155 1.60 30.87 9.44
N SER A 156 1.19 31.43 8.30
CA SER A 156 1.69 32.71 7.78
C SER A 156 1.23 33.88 8.66
N ASP A 157 1.75 35.09 8.41
CA ASP A 157 1.31 36.27 9.18
C ASP A 157 -0.17 36.63 8.96
N ASN A 158 -0.75 36.20 7.84
CA ASN A 158 -2.19 36.28 7.58
C ASN A 158 -2.96 35.07 8.10
N GLY A 159 -2.34 34.19 8.87
CA GLY A 159 -2.94 33.06 9.57
C GLY A 159 -3.27 31.84 8.70
N TRP A 160 -2.89 31.83 7.42
CA TRP A 160 -3.06 30.65 6.55
C TRP A 160 -2.01 29.57 6.84
N SER A 161 -2.43 28.31 6.81
CA SER A 161 -1.55 27.14 6.92
C SER A 161 -0.57 27.04 5.77
N VAL A 162 0.52 26.28 5.98
CA VAL A 162 1.47 25.96 4.92
C VAL A 162 0.84 25.20 3.74
N THR A 163 -0.23 24.46 3.98
CA THR A 163 -1.00 23.74 2.94
C THR A 163 -1.95 24.66 2.17
N ASN A 164 -2.18 25.89 2.65
CA ASN A 164 -3.10 26.88 2.10
C ASN A 164 -4.56 26.39 1.94
N CYS A 165 -4.93 25.28 2.59
CA CYS A 165 -6.31 24.77 2.61
C CYS A 165 -7.06 25.14 3.90
N HIS A 166 -6.34 25.48 4.98
CA HIS A 166 -6.90 25.86 6.28
C HIS A 166 -6.23 27.14 6.80
N GLY A 167 -6.89 27.84 7.71
CA GLY A 167 -6.30 28.96 8.44
C GLY A 167 -6.49 28.86 9.93
N TRP A 168 -5.92 29.82 10.66
CA TRP A 168 -6.08 29.96 12.10
C TRP A 168 -7.56 29.95 12.52
N TYR A 169 -8.45 30.56 11.74
CA TYR A 169 -9.89 30.56 12.01
C TYR A 169 -10.51 29.15 11.97
N ASP A 170 -9.98 28.23 11.14
CA ASP A 170 -10.43 26.84 11.11
C ASP A 170 -9.99 26.15 12.40
N THR A 171 -8.73 26.29 12.82
CA THR A 171 -8.25 25.75 14.12
C THR A 171 -9.08 26.26 15.29
N MET A 172 -9.46 27.53 15.30
CA MET A 172 -10.34 28.08 16.33
C MET A 172 -11.75 27.45 16.32
N THR A 173 -12.20 26.93 15.19
CA THR A 173 -13.50 26.23 15.05
C THR A 173 -13.35 24.74 15.36
N GLU A 174 -12.27 24.11 14.90
CA GLU A 174 -11.99 22.68 15.07
C GLU A 174 -11.89 22.30 16.55
N TYR A 175 -11.23 23.13 17.35
CA TYR A 175 -10.95 22.90 18.77
C TYR A 175 -11.87 23.70 19.71
N ASP A 176 -13.01 24.19 19.22
CA ASP A 176 -13.99 24.92 20.04
C ASP A 176 -14.70 24.04 21.09
N GLY A 177 -14.57 22.71 20.97
CA GLY A 177 -15.14 21.73 21.86
C GLY A 177 -16.57 21.31 21.53
N THR A 178 -17.17 21.81 20.44
CA THR A 178 -18.52 21.46 19.99
C THR A 178 -18.62 19.98 19.62
N THR A 179 -17.64 19.48 18.85
CA THR A 179 -17.42 18.05 18.65
C THR A 179 -16.08 17.68 19.25
N PHE A 180 -16.08 16.72 20.18
CA PHE A 180 -14.85 16.25 20.82
C PHE A 180 -15.09 14.85 21.41
N SER A 181 -14.82 13.82 20.62
CA SER A 181 -15.02 12.43 21.03
C SER A 181 -13.89 11.55 20.55
N GLU A 182 -13.42 10.64 21.41
CA GLU A 182 -12.43 9.65 21.02
C GLU A 182 -12.96 8.81 19.85
N TYR A 183 -12.13 8.65 18.82
CA TYR A 183 -12.47 7.93 17.61
C TYR A 183 -11.22 7.31 17.00
N GLU A 184 -11.30 6.02 16.70
CA GLU A 184 -10.24 5.27 16.04
C GLU A 184 -10.72 4.87 14.64
N LEU A 185 -10.06 5.43 13.61
CA LEU A 185 -10.17 4.94 12.25
C LEU A 185 -9.32 3.67 12.12
N GLY A 186 -9.78 2.67 11.38
CA GLY A 186 -9.01 1.44 11.19
C GLY A 186 -7.61 1.72 10.64
N CYS A 187 -6.66 0.87 11.02
CA CYS A 187 -5.30 0.86 10.49
C CYS A 187 -5.06 -0.46 9.76
N SER A 188 -4.40 -0.40 8.61
CA SER A 188 -3.84 -1.59 7.95
C SER A 188 -2.32 -1.60 8.07
N GLN A 189 -1.72 -2.77 8.27
CA GLN A 189 -0.27 -2.94 8.26
C GLN A 189 0.10 -4.24 7.54
N GLY A 190 1.24 -4.19 6.85
CA GLY A 190 1.83 -5.37 6.21
C GLY A 190 2.26 -5.12 4.77
N TYR A 191 1.80 -4.02 4.15
CA TYR A 191 2.26 -3.68 2.82
C TYR A 191 3.77 -3.40 2.81
N GLN A 192 4.46 -3.96 1.82
CA GLN A 192 5.88 -3.77 1.59
C GLN A 192 6.10 -3.50 0.10
N VAL A 193 7.00 -2.57 -0.21
CA VAL A 193 7.52 -2.45 -1.57
C VAL A 193 8.54 -3.56 -1.77
N ASN A 194 8.15 -4.56 -2.53
CA ASN A 194 8.98 -5.69 -2.91
C ASN A 194 9.11 -5.72 -4.43
N ILE A 195 10.29 -5.34 -4.94
CA ILE A 195 10.59 -5.31 -6.37
C ILE A 195 11.52 -6.48 -6.66
N GLN A 196 10.94 -7.54 -7.23
CA GLN A 196 11.67 -8.70 -7.73
C GLN A 196 11.47 -8.78 -9.23
N LEU A 197 12.57 -8.93 -9.94
CA LEU A 197 12.57 -8.98 -11.40
C LEU A 197 12.97 -10.38 -11.86
N ARG A 198 12.24 -10.88 -12.84
CA ARG A 198 12.52 -12.11 -13.58
C ARG A 198 13.19 -11.81 -14.92
N ASP A 199 13.73 -12.84 -15.57
CA ASP A 199 14.34 -12.70 -16.89
C ASP A 199 13.27 -12.25 -17.90
N GLY A 200 13.49 -11.11 -18.56
CA GLY A 200 12.51 -10.51 -19.46
C GLY A 200 11.47 -9.62 -18.78
N GLU A 201 11.59 -9.40 -17.46
CA GLU A 201 10.76 -8.45 -16.71
C GLU A 201 11.41 -7.08 -16.60
N CYS A 202 10.59 -6.03 -16.72
CA CYS A 202 11.01 -4.64 -16.71
C CYS A 202 9.99 -3.79 -15.97
N LEU A 203 10.46 -3.03 -14.98
CA LEU A 203 9.68 -2.05 -14.24
C LEU A 203 10.14 -0.63 -14.60
N THR A 204 9.24 0.14 -15.19
CA THR A 204 9.42 1.58 -15.44
C THR A 204 8.55 2.37 -14.47
N ARG A 205 9.15 3.32 -13.75
CA ARG A 205 8.43 4.28 -12.90
C ARG A 205 8.68 5.70 -13.42
N ASN A 206 7.63 6.40 -13.82
CA ASN A 206 7.76 7.74 -14.40
C ASN A 206 7.43 8.81 -13.35
N TRP A 207 8.18 9.92 -13.39
CA TRP A 207 7.80 11.16 -12.69
C TRP A 207 6.75 11.97 -13.48
N SER A 208 6.12 11.35 -14.46
CA SER A 208 4.96 11.89 -15.17
C SER A 208 3.72 11.05 -14.88
N ASN A 209 2.56 11.68 -15.04
CA ASN A 209 1.26 11.04 -14.97
C ASN A 209 0.60 11.15 -16.35
N LYS A 210 -0.09 10.10 -16.80
CA LYS A 210 -0.82 10.04 -18.08
C LYS A 210 -2.32 10.36 -17.93
N GLY A 211 -2.72 10.95 -16.81
CA GLY A 211 -4.12 11.15 -16.41
C GLY A 211 -4.78 9.90 -15.83
N MET A 212 -4.00 8.89 -15.43
CA MET A 212 -4.53 7.63 -14.91
C MET A 212 -4.31 7.56 -13.40
N VAL A 213 -5.40 7.46 -12.65
CA VAL A 213 -5.41 7.26 -11.20
C VAL A 213 -6.42 6.19 -10.80
N ASN A 214 -6.17 5.51 -9.69
CA ASN A 214 -7.12 4.60 -9.06
C ASN A 214 -8.25 5.41 -8.43
N ASP A 215 -9.48 5.03 -8.82
CA ASP A 215 -10.74 5.75 -8.59
C ASP A 215 -10.73 7.16 -9.20
N HIS A 216 -11.76 7.50 -10.00
CA HIS A 216 -11.77 8.66 -10.90
C HIS A 216 -11.90 10.03 -10.19
N ALA A 217 -11.54 10.12 -8.91
CA ALA A 217 -11.28 11.40 -8.27
C ALA A 217 -10.11 12.07 -9.02
N ASN A 218 -10.20 13.39 -9.22
CA ASN A 218 -9.12 14.19 -9.82
C ASN A 218 -8.40 14.90 -8.66
N PRO A 219 -7.50 14.23 -7.92
CA PRO A 219 -6.90 14.80 -6.72
C PRO A 219 -6.02 15.99 -7.09
N ASP A 220 -5.99 16.99 -6.21
CA ASP A 220 -5.06 18.12 -6.28
C ASP A 220 -3.59 17.66 -6.32
N ALA A 221 -3.30 16.45 -5.82
CA ALA A 221 -2.00 15.77 -5.94
C ALA A 221 -1.50 15.59 -7.39
N LEU A 222 -2.38 15.72 -8.41
CA LEU A 222 -1.99 15.74 -9.83
C LEU A 222 -1.42 17.07 -10.29
N ASN A 223 -1.64 18.15 -9.53
CA ASN A 223 -1.09 19.46 -9.84
C ASN A 223 0.45 19.47 -9.72
N ALA A 224 1.08 20.45 -10.36
CA ALA A 224 2.52 20.67 -10.20
C ALA A 224 2.87 20.92 -8.72
N ILE A 225 4.00 20.39 -8.27
CA ILE A 225 4.42 20.49 -6.87
C ILE A 225 4.61 21.94 -6.40
N ASP A 226 4.89 22.86 -7.32
CA ASP A 226 5.08 24.29 -7.03
C ASP A 226 3.75 25.08 -7.06
N SER A 227 2.60 24.40 -7.03
CA SER A 227 1.27 25.01 -6.89
C SER A 227 1.07 25.65 -5.51
N SER A 228 0.00 26.44 -5.35
CA SER A 228 -0.36 27.04 -4.07
C SER A 228 -0.67 26.02 -2.96
N THR A 229 -1.14 24.82 -3.31
CA THR A 229 -1.53 23.78 -2.34
C THR A 229 -0.39 22.80 -2.04
N LEU A 230 0.55 22.61 -2.97
CA LEU A 230 1.67 21.67 -2.82
C LEU A 230 3.02 22.34 -2.55
N GLY A 231 3.15 23.67 -2.69
CA GLY A 231 4.44 24.36 -2.59
C GLY A 231 5.19 24.14 -1.27
N TYR A 232 4.48 23.81 -0.18
CA TYR A 232 5.10 23.46 1.10
C TYR A 232 5.96 22.19 1.02
N CYS A 233 5.66 21.26 0.12
CA CYS A 233 6.34 19.97 -0.02
C CYS A 233 7.84 20.15 -0.27
N ARG A 234 8.25 21.22 -0.97
CA ARG A 234 9.67 21.58 -1.17
C ARG A 234 10.40 21.81 0.16
N LYS A 235 9.74 22.39 1.17
CA LYS A 235 10.31 22.59 2.52
C LYS A 235 10.54 21.27 3.25
N PHE A 236 9.88 20.19 2.81
CA PHE A 236 10.05 18.82 3.29
C PHE A 236 10.84 17.95 2.30
N GLY A 237 11.69 18.59 1.48
CA GLY A 237 12.66 17.92 0.63
C GLY A 237 12.08 17.21 -0.59
N ASP A 238 10.86 17.56 -1.02
CA ASP A 238 10.30 16.98 -2.24
C ASP A 238 11.01 17.53 -3.49
N LEU A 239 11.66 16.64 -4.23
CA LEU A 239 12.38 16.94 -5.48
C LEU A 239 11.58 16.55 -6.72
N ALA A 240 10.41 15.91 -6.56
CA ALA A 240 9.59 15.45 -7.68
C ALA A 240 8.98 16.61 -8.48
N ASN A 241 8.32 16.27 -9.59
CA ASN A 241 7.58 17.23 -10.43
C ASN A 241 6.16 17.48 -9.89
N ASN A 242 5.54 16.43 -9.34
CA ASN A 242 4.22 16.40 -8.71
C ASN A 242 4.18 15.21 -7.72
N ARG A 243 3.01 14.80 -7.22
CA ARG A 243 2.90 13.73 -6.21
C ARG A 243 2.58 12.35 -6.79
N VAL A 244 1.95 12.26 -7.95
CA VAL A 244 1.45 10.99 -8.53
C VAL A 244 2.14 10.69 -9.85
N GLY A 245 2.77 9.51 -9.95
CA GLY A 245 3.38 9.00 -11.18
C GLY A 245 2.63 7.79 -11.72
N ASN A 246 2.78 7.55 -13.01
CA ASN A 246 2.42 6.27 -13.61
C ASN A 246 3.68 5.51 -14.04
N GLY A 247 3.55 4.20 -14.16
CA GLY A 247 4.63 3.33 -14.60
C GLY A 247 4.14 2.22 -15.50
N THR A 248 5.06 1.34 -15.85
CA THR A 248 4.76 0.11 -16.55
C THR A 248 5.49 -1.05 -15.92
N LEU A 249 4.78 -2.14 -15.63
CA LEU A 249 5.38 -3.45 -15.34
C LEU A 249 5.15 -4.35 -16.55
N ALA A 250 6.23 -4.76 -17.21
CA ALA A 250 6.18 -5.60 -18.39
C ALA A 250 6.97 -6.90 -18.16
N TYR A 251 6.43 -8.03 -18.61
CA TYR A 251 7.10 -9.32 -18.57
C TYR A 251 6.99 -10.02 -19.92
N SER A 252 8.12 -10.15 -20.62
CA SER A 252 8.25 -10.96 -21.83
C SER A 252 8.87 -12.30 -21.47
N LEU A 253 8.10 -13.39 -21.55
CA LEU A 253 8.59 -14.71 -21.13
C LEU A 253 9.69 -15.19 -22.09
N PRO A 254 10.88 -15.58 -21.59
CA PRO A 254 11.98 -16.06 -22.42
C PRO A 254 11.78 -17.56 -22.79
N LEU A 255 10.69 -17.84 -23.50
CA LEU A 255 10.15 -19.19 -23.78
C LEU A 255 11.18 -20.11 -24.44
N ALA A 256 11.73 -19.71 -25.59
CA ALA A 256 12.61 -20.54 -26.41
C ALA A 256 13.89 -20.97 -25.67
N SER A 257 14.40 -20.10 -24.77
CA SER A 257 15.61 -20.36 -23.99
C SER A 257 15.40 -21.32 -22.82
N GLY A 258 14.15 -21.58 -22.43
CA GLY A 258 13.82 -22.32 -21.21
C GLY A 258 13.94 -21.50 -19.91
N ALA A 259 14.51 -20.29 -19.93
CA ALA A 259 14.71 -19.46 -18.74
C ALA A 259 13.39 -19.06 -18.05
N PHE A 260 12.26 -19.09 -18.76
CA PHE A 260 10.94 -18.78 -18.20
C PHE A 260 10.62 -19.63 -16.97
N ARG A 261 11.15 -20.87 -16.88
CA ARG A 261 10.95 -21.78 -15.73
C ARG A 261 11.32 -21.13 -14.40
N GLY A 262 12.29 -20.22 -14.39
CA GLY A 262 12.70 -19.46 -13.20
C GLY A 262 11.63 -18.51 -12.63
N GLY A 263 10.52 -18.30 -13.33
CA GLY A 263 9.44 -17.41 -12.92
C GLY A 263 8.06 -18.08 -12.82
N MET A 264 7.99 -19.41 -12.90
CA MET A 264 6.73 -20.15 -12.97
C MET A 264 6.37 -20.78 -11.62
N LEU A 265 5.08 -20.80 -11.29
CA LEU A 265 4.52 -21.59 -10.20
C LEU A 265 4.36 -23.06 -10.59
N VAL A 266 3.94 -23.31 -11.84
CA VAL A 266 3.73 -24.65 -12.38
C VAL A 266 4.29 -24.70 -13.78
N VAL A 267 5.06 -25.76 -14.05
CA VAL A 267 5.44 -26.14 -15.41
C VAL A 267 5.24 -27.65 -15.53
N ASP A 268 4.12 -28.04 -16.14
CA ASP A 268 3.71 -29.43 -16.26
C ASP A 268 3.64 -29.83 -17.73
N ASN A 269 4.32 -30.93 -18.08
CA ASN A 269 4.38 -31.49 -19.42
C ASN A 269 4.87 -30.51 -20.51
N ILE A 270 5.82 -29.62 -20.20
CA ILE A 270 6.34 -28.60 -21.15
C ILE A 270 7.81 -28.86 -21.51
N ALA A 271 8.10 -28.87 -22.81
CA ALA A 271 9.43 -28.73 -23.38
C ALA A 271 9.60 -27.35 -24.04
N SER A 272 10.84 -26.88 -24.12
CA SER A 272 11.23 -25.65 -24.83
C SER A 272 12.15 -25.96 -26.01
N THR A 273 12.30 -25.00 -26.94
CA THR A 273 13.26 -25.16 -28.06
C THR A 273 14.69 -25.42 -27.57
N ALA A 274 15.13 -24.87 -26.45
CA ALA A 274 16.44 -25.17 -25.87
C ALA A 274 16.57 -26.64 -25.43
N ASP A 275 15.47 -27.28 -25.04
CA ASP A 275 15.46 -28.67 -24.55
C ASP A 275 15.64 -29.68 -25.69
N ASP A 276 15.03 -29.44 -26.85
CA ASP A 276 14.96 -30.45 -27.93
C ASP A 276 15.10 -29.94 -29.37
N ARG A 277 15.35 -28.63 -29.54
CA ARG A 277 15.48 -27.93 -30.82
C ARG A 277 14.22 -27.95 -31.70
N LYS A 278 13.04 -28.18 -31.12
CA LYS A 278 11.76 -28.12 -31.84
C LYS A 278 11.03 -26.79 -31.64
N ALA A 279 10.19 -26.47 -32.61
CA ALA A 279 9.18 -25.42 -32.51
C ALA A 279 7.82 -26.06 -32.15
N PRO A 280 6.88 -25.32 -31.55
CA PRO A 280 6.97 -23.92 -31.08
C PRO A 280 7.95 -23.69 -29.92
N ALA A 281 8.22 -22.42 -29.58
CA ALA A 281 9.18 -22.04 -28.53
C ALA A 281 8.98 -22.79 -27.20
N VAL A 282 7.73 -23.00 -26.80
CA VAL A 282 7.33 -24.02 -25.83
C VAL A 282 6.18 -24.88 -26.38
N HIS A 283 6.20 -26.16 -26.03
CA HIS A 283 5.25 -27.14 -26.53
C HIS A 283 5.10 -28.31 -25.55
N ALA A 284 4.07 -29.15 -25.75
CA ALA A 284 3.85 -30.33 -24.91
C ALA A 284 5.00 -31.35 -25.07
N GLN A 285 5.56 -31.81 -23.96
CA GLN A 285 6.61 -32.84 -23.96
C GLN A 285 6.03 -34.22 -24.34
N ASP A 286 4.92 -34.60 -23.70
CA ASP A 286 4.07 -35.74 -24.05
C ASP A 286 2.84 -35.21 -24.79
N VAL A 287 2.81 -35.41 -26.11
CA VAL A 287 1.74 -34.93 -27.00
C VAL A 287 0.37 -35.55 -26.74
N ALA A 288 0.31 -36.63 -25.95
CA ALA A 288 -0.95 -37.27 -25.57
C ALA A 288 -1.62 -36.59 -24.36
N LYS A 289 -0.94 -35.68 -23.67
CA LYS A 289 -1.45 -34.99 -22.48
C LYS A 289 -1.46 -33.47 -22.70
N PRO A 290 -2.40 -32.74 -22.08
CA PRO A 290 -2.29 -31.30 -22.00
C PRO A 290 -0.98 -30.88 -21.33
N ALA A 291 -0.51 -29.68 -21.64
CA ALA A 291 0.62 -29.07 -20.97
C ALA A 291 0.22 -27.76 -20.33
N THR A 292 0.76 -27.46 -19.15
CA THR A 292 0.32 -26.33 -18.33
C THR A 292 1.50 -25.48 -17.88
N ILE A 293 1.34 -24.17 -18.02
CA ILE A 293 2.24 -23.17 -17.42
C ILE A 293 1.41 -22.23 -16.56
N ILE A 294 1.83 -22.01 -15.31
CA ILE A 294 1.23 -21.03 -14.39
C ILE A 294 2.31 -20.09 -13.88
N PHE A 295 2.06 -18.78 -13.89
CA PHE A 295 2.92 -17.78 -13.28
C PHE A 295 2.12 -16.67 -12.60
N ARG A 296 2.77 -15.98 -11.66
CA ARG A 296 2.23 -14.79 -10.96
C ARG A 296 2.63 -13.50 -11.65
N MET A 297 1.86 -12.46 -11.42
CA MET A 297 2.19 -11.08 -11.73
C MET A 297 2.06 -10.23 -10.46
N PRO A 298 3.01 -10.35 -9.51
CA PRO A 298 3.02 -9.50 -8.34
C PRO A 298 3.53 -8.10 -8.71
N SER A 299 2.98 -7.09 -8.06
CA SER A 299 3.39 -5.70 -8.19
C SER A 299 3.31 -5.03 -6.83
N SER A 300 4.32 -4.22 -6.51
CA SER A 300 4.21 -3.28 -5.40
C SER A 300 3.19 -2.18 -5.71
N TYR A 301 2.85 -1.93 -6.96
CA TYR A 301 2.03 -0.80 -7.38
C TYR A 301 0.68 -1.27 -7.90
N VAL A 302 -0.39 -0.54 -7.58
CA VAL A 302 -1.74 -0.91 -8.02
C VAL A 302 -1.81 -0.91 -9.55
N TYR A 303 -2.39 -1.97 -10.12
CA TYR A 303 -2.67 -2.04 -11.55
C TYR A 303 -3.86 -1.15 -11.90
N LEU A 304 -3.64 -0.27 -12.88
CA LEU A 304 -4.69 0.56 -13.48
C LEU A 304 -5.32 -0.11 -14.69
N GLY A 305 -4.56 -0.96 -15.39
CA GLY A 305 -5.00 -1.78 -16.51
C GLY A 305 -3.92 -2.77 -16.92
N GLY A 306 -4.24 -3.63 -17.89
CA GLY A 306 -3.31 -4.66 -18.34
C GLY A 306 -3.59 -5.17 -19.73
N ARG A 307 -2.56 -5.69 -20.40
CA ARG A 307 -2.63 -6.30 -21.72
C ARG A 307 -1.81 -7.58 -21.76
N LEU A 308 -2.41 -8.63 -22.32
CA LEU A 308 -1.74 -9.87 -22.65
C LEU A 308 -1.57 -9.96 -24.17
N GLU A 309 -0.34 -10.21 -24.60
CA GLU A 309 0.02 -10.48 -25.99
C GLU A 309 0.67 -11.86 -26.07
N PHE A 310 0.19 -12.73 -26.96
CA PHE A 310 0.78 -14.06 -27.12
C PHE A 310 0.66 -14.59 -28.54
N MET A 311 1.56 -15.50 -28.90
CA MET A 311 1.65 -16.11 -30.23
C MET A 311 1.41 -17.62 -30.11
N PRO A 312 0.15 -18.08 -30.14
CA PRO A 312 -0.17 -19.51 -30.16
C PRO A 312 0.20 -20.12 -31.51
N VAL A 313 0.66 -21.36 -31.46
CA VAL A 313 0.71 -22.26 -32.61
C VAL A 313 -0.25 -23.39 -32.30
N ILE A 314 -1.27 -23.58 -33.13
CA ILE A 314 -2.34 -24.54 -32.91
C ILE A 314 -2.14 -25.75 -33.81
N GLY A 315 -1.95 -26.90 -33.18
CA GLY A 315 -1.82 -28.18 -33.86
C GLY A 315 -3.17 -28.87 -34.10
N ALA A 316 -3.13 -30.15 -34.45
CA ALA A 316 -4.34 -30.91 -34.80
C ALA A 316 -5.29 -31.00 -33.60
N ASN A 317 -6.55 -30.58 -33.80
CA ASN A 317 -7.59 -30.48 -32.76
C ASN A 317 -7.13 -29.68 -31.52
N GLY A 318 -6.22 -28.72 -31.73
CA GLY A 318 -5.56 -28.01 -30.66
C GLY A 318 -6.29 -26.77 -30.16
N ALA A 319 -5.89 -26.31 -28.98
CA ALA A 319 -6.26 -25.01 -28.44
C ALA A 319 -5.25 -24.56 -27.39
N VAL A 320 -5.05 -23.25 -27.27
CA VAL A 320 -4.43 -22.62 -26.10
C VAL A 320 -5.53 -21.96 -25.28
N LYS A 321 -5.70 -22.39 -24.04
CA LYS A 321 -6.66 -21.76 -23.10
C LYS A 321 -5.89 -20.92 -22.10
N VAL A 322 -6.36 -19.70 -21.88
CA VAL A 322 -5.82 -18.79 -20.88
C VAL A 322 -6.90 -18.52 -19.83
N SER A 323 -6.52 -18.61 -18.56
CA SER A 323 -7.37 -18.27 -17.43
C SER A 323 -6.59 -17.51 -16.37
N LEU A 324 -7.31 -16.76 -15.53
CA LEU A 324 -6.77 -15.88 -14.51
C LEU A 324 -7.32 -16.21 -13.12
N SER A 325 -6.49 -16.11 -12.09
CA SER A 325 -6.90 -16.17 -10.69
C SER A 325 -6.41 -14.93 -9.93
N ASP A 326 -7.30 -14.23 -9.24
CA ASP A 326 -7.01 -13.11 -8.33
C ASP A 326 -7.13 -13.51 -6.85
N ASN A 327 -7.25 -14.81 -6.57
CA ASN A 327 -7.38 -15.39 -5.22
C ASN A 327 -6.42 -16.56 -5.01
N ASN A 328 -5.14 -16.36 -5.35
CA ASN A 328 -4.05 -17.30 -5.10
C ASN A 328 -4.22 -18.69 -5.74
N GLY A 329 -4.91 -18.79 -6.88
CA GLY A 329 -5.10 -20.03 -7.63
C GLY A 329 -6.30 -20.88 -7.17
N LEU A 330 -7.09 -20.39 -6.20
CA LEU A 330 -8.25 -21.09 -5.65
C LEU A 330 -9.43 -21.15 -6.63
N ALA A 331 -9.59 -20.14 -7.47
CA ALA A 331 -10.58 -20.10 -8.55
C ALA A 331 -9.97 -19.55 -9.84
N TRP A 332 -10.48 -20.03 -10.99
CA TRP A 332 -9.96 -19.67 -12.32
C TRP A 332 -11.06 -19.12 -13.21
N LYS A 333 -10.88 -17.87 -13.66
CA LYS A 333 -11.76 -17.15 -14.58
C LYS A 333 -11.24 -17.34 -16.02
N PRO A 334 -12.06 -17.83 -16.97
CA PRO A 334 -11.65 -17.91 -18.37
C PRO A 334 -11.34 -16.51 -18.93
N VAL A 335 -10.21 -16.37 -19.63
CA VAL A 335 -9.80 -15.13 -20.29
C VAL A 335 -9.97 -15.24 -21.81
N VAL A 336 -9.32 -16.23 -22.43
CA VAL A 336 -9.41 -16.47 -23.88
C VAL A 336 -9.16 -17.94 -24.22
N VAL A 337 -9.73 -18.40 -25.32
CA VAL A 337 -9.40 -19.70 -25.94
C VAL A 337 -8.99 -19.46 -27.39
N ALA A 338 -7.71 -19.58 -27.67
CA ALA A 338 -7.17 -19.48 -29.03
C ALA A 338 -7.27 -20.84 -29.73
N LYS A 339 -7.99 -20.88 -30.85
CA LYS A 339 -8.15 -22.07 -31.71
C LYS A 339 -7.51 -21.92 -33.09
N GLN A 340 -6.82 -20.80 -33.30
CA GLN A 340 -6.07 -20.51 -34.53
C GLN A 340 -4.68 -20.00 -34.15
N SER A 341 -3.69 -20.34 -34.96
CA SER A 341 -2.33 -19.81 -34.81
C SER A 341 -2.27 -18.33 -35.14
N GLY A 342 -1.27 -17.64 -34.61
CA GLY A 342 -0.99 -16.23 -34.91
C GLY A 342 -1.34 -15.29 -33.77
N ALA A 343 -0.82 -14.06 -33.86
CA ALA A 343 -0.80 -13.11 -32.75
C ALA A 343 -2.19 -12.86 -32.15
N GLN A 344 -2.24 -12.90 -30.82
CA GLN A 344 -3.41 -12.60 -30.02
C GLN A 344 -3.09 -11.44 -29.09
N THR A 345 -4.04 -10.52 -28.95
CA THR A 345 -3.99 -9.43 -27.96
C THR A 345 -5.28 -9.48 -27.16
N VAL A 346 -5.15 -9.45 -25.84
CA VAL A 346 -6.28 -9.49 -24.90
C VAL A 346 -6.15 -8.34 -23.91
N ASP A 347 -7.24 -7.60 -23.73
CA ASP A 347 -7.35 -6.63 -22.66
C ASP A 347 -7.59 -7.35 -21.33
N LEU A 348 -6.67 -7.17 -20.38
CA LEU A 348 -6.76 -7.73 -19.03
C LEU A 348 -7.38 -6.73 -18.04
N THR A 349 -7.60 -5.48 -18.42
CA THR A 349 -8.10 -4.41 -17.54
C THR A 349 -9.33 -4.83 -16.71
N PRO A 350 -10.37 -5.48 -17.28
CA PRO A 350 -11.55 -5.92 -16.52
C PRO A 350 -11.25 -6.94 -15.41
N PHE A 351 -10.09 -7.59 -15.44
CA PHE A 351 -9.68 -8.63 -14.50
C PHE A 351 -8.68 -8.15 -13.45
N VAL A 352 -7.86 -7.14 -13.77
CA VAL A 352 -6.67 -6.78 -12.98
C VAL A 352 -6.69 -5.38 -12.38
N SER A 353 -7.61 -4.50 -12.78
CA SER A 353 -7.72 -3.18 -12.16
C SER A 353 -7.93 -3.30 -10.65
N ASN A 354 -7.24 -2.46 -9.87
CA ASN A 354 -7.24 -2.48 -8.40
C ASN A 354 -6.67 -3.77 -7.78
N ARG A 355 -5.83 -4.51 -8.52
CA ARG A 355 -5.07 -5.66 -8.02
C ARG A 355 -3.60 -5.32 -7.89
N TYR A 356 -2.94 -6.08 -7.03
CA TYR A 356 -1.49 -6.07 -6.81
C TYR A 356 -0.84 -7.40 -7.19
N ASP A 357 -1.62 -8.47 -7.28
CA ASP A 357 -1.16 -9.77 -7.72
C ASP A 357 -2.30 -10.55 -8.36
N TYR A 358 -1.94 -11.44 -9.27
CA TYR A 358 -2.81 -12.43 -9.89
C TYR A 358 -1.97 -13.53 -10.55
N GLN A 359 -2.60 -14.64 -10.90
CA GLN A 359 -1.98 -15.75 -11.62
C GLN A 359 -2.57 -15.87 -13.03
N LEU A 360 -1.72 -16.16 -14.01
CA LEU A 360 -2.14 -16.59 -15.34
C LEU A 360 -1.81 -18.06 -15.53
N LYS A 361 -2.76 -18.81 -16.09
CA LYS A 361 -2.61 -20.20 -16.48
C LYS A 361 -2.82 -20.34 -17.98
N PHE A 362 -1.83 -20.92 -18.65
CA PHE A 362 -1.89 -21.36 -20.04
C PHE A 362 -2.00 -22.87 -20.09
N GLU A 363 -3.04 -23.39 -20.75
CA GLU A 363 -3.21 -24.81 -21.02
C GLU A 363 -3.09 -25.05 -22.54
N LEU A 364 -2.10 -25.85 -22.92
CA LEU A 364 -1.83 -26.26 -24.30
C LEU A 364 -2.50 -27.62 -24.54
N VAL A 365 -3.41 -27.69 -25.50
CA VAL A 365 -4.18 -28.89 -25.82
C VAL A 365 -3.96 -29.26 -27.28
N GLY A 366 -3.85 -30.55 -27.57
CA GLY A 366 -3.72 -31.11 -28.92
C GLY A 366 -2.27 -31.20 -29.40
N ALA A 367 -2.00 -32.20 -30.24
CA ALA A 367 -0.66 -32.48 -30.73
C ALA A 367 -0.16 -31.37 -31.66
N GLY A 368 1.06 -30.87 -31.40
CA GLY A 368 1.67 -29.76 -32.14
C GLY A 368 1.23 -28.37 -31.66
N THR A 369 0.46 -28.28 -30.58
CA THR A 369 0.07 -27.00 -29.97
C THR A 369 1.17 -26.46 -29.06
N GLY A 370 1.44 -25.16 -29.14
CA GLY A 370 2.46 -24.48 -28.35
C GLY A 370 2.33 -22.96 -28.36
N LEU A 371 3.35 -22.29 -27.83
CA LEU A 371 3.47 -20.84 -27.79
C LEU A 371 4.85 -20.43 -28.29
N ASP A 372 4.90 -19.44 -29.19
CA ASP A 372 6.15 -18.82 -29.64
C ASP A 372 6.51 -17.58 -28.81
N ALA A 373 5.52 -16.88 -28.27
CA ALA A 373 5.71 -15.69 -27.45
C ALA A 373 4.57 -15.51 -26.45
N VAL A 374 4.90 -14.97 -25.28
CA VAL A 374 3.96 -14.45 -24.28
C VAL A 374 4.57 -13.18 -23.68
N ALA A 375 3.82 -12.09 -23.70
CA ALA A 375 4.17 -10.83 -23.08
C ALA A 375 2.96 -10.27 -22.31
N VAL A 376 3.19 -9.77 -21.11
CA VAL A 376 2.17 -9.13 -20.27
C VAL A 376 2.64 -7.74 -19.89
N THR A 377 1.79 -6.73 -20.03
CA THR A 377 2.12 -5.33 -19.72
C THR A 377 1.01 -4.69 -18.91
N HIS A 378 1.36 -3.94 -17.86
CA HIS A 378 0.41 -3.20 -17.03
C HIS A 378 0.78 -1.73 -16.94
N ASP A 379 -0.23 -0.87 -16.92
CA ASP A 379 -0.08 0.48 -16.38
C ASP A 379 -0.25 0.42 -14.85
N ILE A 380 0.67 1.04 -14.12
CA ILE A 380 0.66 1.10 -12.65
C ILE A 380 0.59 2.54 -12.15
N GLN A 381 0.08 2.74 -10.94
CA GLN A 381 0.19 4.01 -10.21
C GLN A 381 1.24 3.92 -9.10
N HIS A 382 2.05 4.96 -8.93
CA HIS A 382 2.92 5.09 -7.78
C HIS A 382 3.00 6.54 -7.27
N SER A 383 3.42 6.73 -6.03
CA SER A 383 3.83 8.05 -5.55
C SER A 383 5.19 8.41 -6.14
N GLN A 384 5.39 9.69 -6.48
CA GLN A 384 6.70 10.17 -6.95
C GLN A 384 7.66 10.45 -5.81
N ARG A 385 7.14 10.72 -4.61
CA ARG A 385 7.94 11.22 -3.48
C ARG A 385 9.02 10.25 -3.01
N PRO A 386 8.78 8.92 -2.93
CA PRO A 386 9.82 7.98 -2.51
C PRO A 386 10.84 7.67 -3.61
N LEU A 387 10.60 8.09 -4.86
CA LEU A 387 11.54 7.79 -5.92
C LEU A 387 12.83 8.60 -5.75
N PRO A 388 14.00 8.02 -6.11
CA PRO A 388 15.31 8.67 -5.96
C PRO A 388 15.51 9.76 -7.03
N ALA A 389 14.85 10.91 -6.86
CA ALA A 389 14.98 12.04 -7.76
C ALA A 389 16.38 12.64 -7.71
N LEU A 390 16.88 13.09 -8.87
CA LEU A 390 18.16 13.79 -8.99
C LEU A 390 17.99 15.28 -8.67
N ASP A 391 19.07 15.93 -8.24
CA ASP A 391 19.19 17.38 -8.08
C ASP A 391 20.39 17.93 -8.87
N LEU A 392 20.50 19.25 -8.97
CA LEU A 392 21.64 19.96 -9.53
C LEU A 392 22.94 19.55 -8.82
N GLY A 393 23.98 19.28 -9.60
CA GLY A 393 25.29 18.88 -9.09
C GLY A 393 25.45 17.36 -9.01
N VAL A 394 26.27 16.91 -8.06
CA VAL A 394 26.62 15.49 -7.91
C VAL A 394 25.59 14.80 -7.03
N ASN A 395 24.90 13.80 -7.60
CA ASN A 395 23.98 12.92 -6.89
C ASN A 395 24.68 11.61 -6.58
N THR A 396 24.64 11.15 -5.33
CA THR A 396 25.09 9.81 -4.97
C THR A 396 23.89 8.88 -4.95
N ILE A 397 23.89 7.89 -5.84
CA ILE A 397 22.86 6.87 -5.90
C ILE A 397 23.32 5.68 -5.08
N SER A 398 22.45 5.20 -4.21
CA SER A 398 22.66 3.96 -3.44
C SER A 398 21.66 2.92 -3.93
N PHE A 399 22.18 1.74 -4.25
CA PHE A 399 21.40 0.55 -4.53
C PHE A 399 21.64 -0.46 -3.41
N SER A 400 20.56 -1.05 -2.93
CA SER A 400 20.57 -2.12 -1.94
C SER A 400 19.50 -3.15 -2.30
N SER A 401 19.83 -4.44 -2.20
CA SER A 401 18.87 -5.54 -2.28
C SER A 401 18.78 -6.27 -0.95
N GLU A 402 17.58 -6.40 -0.40
CA GLU A 402 17.34 -7.06 0.89
C GLU A 402 17.14 -8.59 0.76
N SER A 403 16.49 -9.19 1.76
CA SER A 403 16.12 -10.60 1.78
C SER A 403 15.34 -10.99 0.52
N GLN A 404 15.73 -12.14 -0.06
CA GLN A 404 15.17 -12.66 -1.31
C GLN A 404 13.90 -13.46 -1.00
N GLU A 405 12.86 -12.74 -0.58
CA GLU A 405 11.61 -13.31 -0.07
C GLU A 405 10.42 -12.79 -0.85
N GLY A 406 9.53 -13.68 -1.27
CA GLY A 406 8.24 -13.31 -1.83
C GLY A 406 7.17 -13.29 -0.77
N THR A 407 6.00 -12.75 -1.11
CA THR A 407 4.83 -12.75 -0.22
C THR A 407 3.62 -13.28 -0.96
N VAL A 408 2.85 -14.16 -0.33
CA VAL A 408 1.46 -14.45 -0.71
C VAL A 408 0.54 -13.72 0.27
N THR A 409 -0.41 -12.95 -0.24
CA THR A 409 -1.33 -12.15 0.59
C THR A 409 -2.75 -12.69 0.49
N ILE A 410 -3.44 -12.71 1.63
CA ILE A 410 -4.90 -12.79 1.74
C ILE A 410 -5.37 -11.45 2.29
N GLU A 411 -6.03 -10.67 1.45
CA GLU A 411 -6.70 -9.42 1.81
C GLU A 411 -7.92 -9.31 0.88
N GLY A 412 -9.09 -9.04 1.45
CA GLY A 412 -10.33 -8.98 0.68
C GLY A 412 -11.39 -8.19 1.42
N SER A 413 -12.36 -7.67 0.65
CA SER A 413 -13.47 -6.90 1.19
C SER A 413 -14.39 -7.76 2.05
N THR A 414 -14.81 -7.22 3.19
CA THR A 414 -15.93 -7.78 3.96
C THR A 414 -17.28 -7.22 3.52
N GLY A 415 -17.28 -6.10 2.78
CA GLY A 415 -18.48 -5.51 2.18
C GLY A 415 -18.89 -6.29 0.93
N SER A 416 -20.07 -6.91 0.97
CA SER A 416 -20.60 -7.72 -0.13
C SER A 416 -20.93 -6.89 -1.38
N GLU A 417 -21.19 -5.60 -1.20
CA GLU A 417 -21.43 -4.60 -2.24
C GLU A 417 -20.21 -4.35 -3.14
N ASN A 418 -19.00 -4.72 -2.68
CA ASN A 418 -17.76 -4.57 -3.43
C ASN A 418 -17.47 -5.74 -4.37
N LYS A 419 -18.34 -6.77 -4.40
CA LYS A 419 -18.21 -7.90 -5.31
C LYS A 419 -18.12 -7.42 -6.76
N GLY A 420 -17.10 -7.89 -7.48
CA GLY A 420 -16.83 -7.51 -8.87
C GLY A 420 -15.99 -6.24 -9.02
N LYS A 421 -15.89 -5.39 -7.99
CA LYS A 421 -14.89 -4.32 -7.90
C LYS A 421 -13.60 -4.85 -7.25
N GLN A 422 -13.75 -5.71 -6.25
CA GLN A 422 -12.66 -6.31 -5.49
C GLN A 422 -12.97 -7.76 -5.11
N VAL A 423 -11.94 -8.53 -4.76
CA VAL A 423 -12.10 -9.86 -4.14
C VAL A 423 -12.73 -9.74 -2.77
N LEU A 424 -13.66 -10.63 -2.45
CA LEU A 424 -14.23 -10.72 -1.11
C LEU A 424 -13.33 -11.58 -0.22
N ILE A 425 -13.33 -11.32 1.08
CA ILE A 425 -12.54 -12.12 2.03
C ILE A 425 -12.94 -13.61 2.01
N THR A 426 -14.21 -13.91 1.69
CA THR A 426 -14.72 -15.28 1.53
C THR A 426 -14.26 -15.98 0.25
N ASP A 427 -13.77 -15.25 -0.75
CA ASP A 427 -13.25 -15.83 -2.01
C ASP A 427 -11.93 -16.61 -1.78
N PHE A 428 -11.32 -16.46 -0.59
CA PHE A 428 -10.17 -17.24 -0.12
C PHE A 428 -10.57 -18.54 0.60
N HIS A 429 -11.86 -18.92 0.55
CA HIS A 429 -12.43 -20.14 1.10
C HIS A 429 -12.05 -20.42 2.57
N PRO A 430 -12.23 -19.46 3.50
CA PRO A 430 -12.03 -19.74 4.91
C PRO A 430 -13.06 -20.75 5.43
N THR A 431 -12.69 -21.52 6.44
CA THR A 431 -13.66 -22.24 7.28
C THR A 431 -14.23 -21.26 8.31
N MET A 432 -15.56 -21.19 8.43
CA MET A 432 -16.25 -20.29 9.36
C MET A 432 -17.17 -21.11 10.27
N ASN A 433 -17.02 -20.97 11.58
CA ASN A 433 -17.87 -21.58 12.59
C ASN A 433 -18.41 -20.49 13.51
N GLY A 434 -19.73 -20.29 13.59
CA GLY A 434 -20.30 -19.22 14.42
C GLY A 434 -19.89 -17.81 13.99
N ILE A 435 -19.50 -17.63 12.73
CA ILE A 435 -19.21 -16.34 12.10
C ILE A 435 -19.99 -16.26 10.78
N GLU A 436 -20.62 -15.12 10.52
CA GLU A 436 -21.30 -14.81 9.26
C GLU A 436 -20.77 -13.50 8.65
N MET A 437 -20.73 -13.44 7.32
CA MET A 437 -20.39 -12.23 6.58
C MET A 437 -21.65 -11.55 6.07
N THR A 438 -21.99 -10.39 6.64
CA THR A 438 -23.09 -9.54 6.16
C THR A 438 -22.54 -8.34 5.38
N ASN A 439 -21.79 -7.46 6.05
CA ASN A 439 -20.91 -6.41 5.48
C ASN A 439 -19.56 -6.29 6.25
N LEU A 440 -19.41 -7.14 7.26
CA LEU A 440 -18.29 -7.34 8.15
C LEU A 440 -18.41 -8.80 8.66
N LEU A 441 -17.43 -9.29 9.41
CA LEU A 441 -17.46 -10.65 9.94
C LEU A 441 -17.97 -10.62 11.39
N ASP A 442 -19.26 -10.89 11.56
CA ASP A 442 -19.94 -10.92 12.86
C ASP A 442 -19.83 -12.31 13.48
N LEU A 443 -19.53 -12.36 14.78
CA LEU A 443 -19.82 -13.55 15.57
C LEU A 443 -21.34 -13.69 15.71
N THR A 444 -21.85 -14.91 15.49
CA THR A 444 -23.29 -15.23 15.59
C THR A 444 -23.60 -16.13 16.79
N ALA A 445 -22.58 -16.41 17.59
CA ALA A 445 -22.64 -17.16 18.84
C ALA A 445 -21.56 -16.65 19.79
N ASN A 446 -21.69 -16.95 21.09
CA ASN A 446 -20.73 -16.54 22.13
C ASN A 446 -19.27 -16.95 21.82
N HIS A 447 -19.09 -18.00 21.02
CA HIS A 447 -17.79 -18.43 20.51
C HIS A 447 -17.91 -18.77 19.02
N GLY A 448 -16.89 -18.42 18.26
CA GLY A 448 -16.79 -18.75 16.85
C GLY A 448 -15.37 -18.59 16.34
N ASP A 449 -15.09 -19.06 15.14
CA ASP A 449 -13.79 -18.88 14.51
C ASP A 449 -13.90 -18.75 12.99
N ILE A 450 -12.94 -18.01 12.42
CA ILE A 450 -12.68 -17.98 10.99
C ILE A 450 -11.23 -18.40 10.75
N THR A 451 -11.04 -19.40 9.90
CA THR A 451 -9.73 -20.02 9.63
C THR A 451 -9.41 -19.98 8.14
N PHE A 452 -8.32 -19.31 7.77
CA PHE A 452 -7.85 -19.16 6.40
C PHE A 452 -6.72 -20.15 6.08
N PRO A 453 -6.84 -20.95 5.01
CA PRO A 453 -5.71 -21.67 4.45
C PRO A 453 -4.83 -20.71 3.63
N ILE A 454 -3.51 -20.76 3.84
CA ILE A 454 -2.54 -20.05 3.01
C ILE A 454 -1.43 -21.00 2.56
N GLU A 455 -1.07 -20.91 1.29
CA GLU A 455 -0.03 -21.74 0.66
C GLU A 455 0.94 -20.86 -0.12
N ALA A 456 2.23 -21.10 0.09
CA ALA A 456 3.31 -20.41 -0.60
C ALA A 456 4.05 -21.35 -1.57
N PRO A 457 4.69 -20.81 -2.64
CA PRO A 457 5.44 -21.63 -3.60
C PRO A 457 6.64 -22.38 -2.99
N ALA A 458 7.21 -21.81 -1.93
CA ALA A 458 8.36 -22.33 -1.21
C ALA A 458 8.16 -22.16 0.31
N ASP A 459 9.20 -22.50 1.07
CA ASP A 459 9.16 -22.51 2.53
C ASP A 459 8.80 -21.12 3.05
N ILE A 460 7.74 -21.07 3.86
CA ILE A 460 7.29 -19.89 4.60
C ILE A 460 8.35 -19.57 5.65
N VAL A 461 8.81 -18.32 5.68
CA VAL A 461 9.78 -17.82 6.65
C VAL A 461 9.11 -17.06 7.79
N ARG A 462 7.97 -16.43 7.54
CA ARG A 462 7.13 -15.78 8.57
C ARG A 462 5.70 -15.58 8.08
N LEU A 463 4.79 -15.48 9.05
CA LEU A 463 3.42 -15.01 8.83
C LEU A 463 3.27 -13.64 9.49
N ARG A 464 2.80 -12.65 8.73
CA ARG A 464 2.41 -11.32 9.25
C ARG A 464 0.92 -11.17 9.07
N PHE A 465 0.19 -10.85 10.14
CA PHE A 465 -1.26 -10.85 10.08
C PHE A 465 -1.88 -10.02 11.21
N GLY A 466 -3.14 -9.66 11.01
CA GLY A 466 -3.86 -8.86 11.97
C GLY A 466 -5.27 -8.53 11.53
N CYS A 467 -5.91 -7.62 12.26
CA CYS A 467 -7.27 -7.19 12.01
C CYS A 467 -7.57 -5.78 12.50
N HIS A 468 -8.56 -5.16 11.86
CA HIS A 468 -9.38 -4.09 12.44
C HIS A 468 -10.64 -4.73 13.01
N TYR A 469 -10.99 -4.47 14.26
CA TYR A 469 -12.03 -5.22 14.97
C TYR A 469 -12.80 -4.38 16.00
N ARG A 470 -13.89 -4.96 16.50
CA ARG A 470 -14.68 -4.47 17.62
C ARG A 470 -14.76 -5.53 18.72
N ALA A 471 -14.56 -5.11 19.97
CA ALA A 471 -14.78 -5.91 21.16
C ALA A 471 -15.16 -4.96 22.31
N ARG A 472 -16.45 -4.86 22.65
CA ARG A 472 -17.00 -3.79 23.50
C ARG A 472 -16.79 -4.04 24.99
N ALA A 473 -16.64 -5.30 25.39
CA ALA A 473 -16.36 -5.67 26.78
C ALA A 473 -14.93 -6.18 26.95
N GLU A 474 -14.40 -6.09 28.17
CA GLU A 474 -13.02 -6.49 28.51
C GLU A 474 -12.73 -7.99 28.26
N ASN A 475 -13.77 -8.82 28.29
CA ASN A 475 -13.70 -10.26 28.07
C ASN A 475 -14.05 -10.68 26.63
N GLU A 476 -14.23 -9.73 25.72
CA GLU A 476 -14.46 -9.99 24.31
C GLU A 476 -13.16 -9.84 23.51
N GLY A 477 -13.08 -10.54 22.39
CA GLY A 477 -11.94 -10.41 21.48
C GLY A 477 -11.70 -11.62 20.63
N PHE A 478 -10.57 -11.60 19.94
CA PHE A 478 -10.12 -12.67 19.07
C PHE A 478 -8.71 -13.12 19.44
N ASP A 479 -8.55 -14.41 19.71
CA ASP A 479 -7.23 -15.04 19.72
C ASP A 479 -6.74 -15.22 18.29
N LEU A 480 -5.57 -14.68 18.02
CA LEU A 480 -4.89 -14.73 16.72
C LEU A 480 -3.96 -15.92 16.72
N GLN A 481 -4.34 -16.98 16.00
CA GLN A 481 -3.75 -18.31 16.08
C GLN A 481 -3.17 -18.78 14.74
N VAL A 482 -2.16 -19.64 14.80
CA VAL A 482 -1.57 -20.29 13.63
C VAL A 482 -1.48 -21.80 13.80
N SER A 483 -1.54 -22.54 12.69
CA SER A 483 -1.29 -23.99 12.63
C SER A 483 -0.42 -24.34 11.43
N PHE A 484 0.56 -25.22 11.66
CA PHE A 484 1.48 -25.74 10.64
C PHE A 484 1.34 -27.26 10.44
N ASP A 485 0.40 -27.91 11.13
CA ASP A 485 0.21 -29.37 11.11
C ASP A 485 -1.16 -29.79 10.51
N GLY A 486 -1.75 -28.89 9.71
CA GLY A 486 -3.05 -29.10 9.06
C GLY A 486 -4.23 -28.90 10.02
N GLY A 487 -4.07 -28.09 11.06
CA GLY A 487 -5.13 -27.77 12.02
C GLY A 487 -5.30 -28.77 13.15
N LYS A 488 -4.33 -29.66 13.39
CA LYS A 488 -4.35 -30.58 14.54
C LYS A 488 -4.05 -29.83 15.83
N THR A 489 -3.13 -28.86 15.77
CA THR A 489 -2.81 -27.95 16.87
C THR A 489 -2.82 -26.51 16.39
N PHE A 490 -3.24 -25.60 17.28
CA PHE A 490 -3.24 -24.16 17.07
C PHE A 490 -2.45 -23.49 18.19
N THR A 491 -1.56 -22.58 17.82
CA THR A 491 -0.77 -21.77 18.75
C THR A 491 -1.27 -20.33 18.70
N THR A 492 -1.64 -19.76 19.85
CA THR A 492 -1.98 -18.34 19.96
C THR A 492 -0.73 -17.49 19.89
N VAL A 493 -0.65 -16.63 18.88
CA VAL A 493 0.45 -15.67 18.66
C VAL A 493 0.17 -14.35 19.37
N GLY A 494 -1.11 -13.98 19.51
CA GLY A 494 -1.52 -12.81 20.27
C GLY A 494 -3.04 -12.72 20.42
N HIS A 495 -3.47 -11.68 21.14
CA HIS A 495 -4.87 -11.45 21.44
C HIS A 495 -5.28 -10.03 21.02
N ALA A 496 -6.43 -9.94 20.35
CA ALA A 496 -7.11 -8.71 19.94
C ALA A 496 -8.35 -8.54 20.85
N GLY A 497 -8.14 -7.95 22.03
CA GLY A 497 -9.14 -7.86 23.11
C GLY A 497 -9.77 -6.47 23.26
N GLY A 498 -10.89 -6.41 23.99
CA GLY A 498 -11.60 -5.18 24.37
C GLY A 498 -11.08 -4.51 25.66
N PRO A 499 -11.71 -3.41 26.10
CA PRO A 499 -12.91 -2.79 25.53
C PRO A 499 -12.58 -1.71 24.48
N GLY A 500 -13.27 -1.74 23.34
CA GLY A 500 -13.15 -0.74 22.28
C GLY A 500 -14.14 -0.97 21.14
N SER A 501 -14.63 0.13 20.55
CA SER A 501 -15.59 0.08 19.45
C SER A 501 -14.93 -0.18 18.08
N ARG A 502 -13.66 0.20 17.96
CA ARG A 502 -12.79 0.11 16.78
C ARG A 502 -11.35 0.05 17.28
N MET A 503 -10.65 -1.03 16.99
CA MET A 503 -9.27 -1.27 17.41
C MET A 503 -8.51 -2.04 16.35
N ASP A 504 -7.17 -1.96 16.39
CA ASP A 504 -6.30 -2.70 15.48
C ASP A 504 -5.30 -3.58 16.23
N LYS A 505 -5.02 -4.77 15.67
CA LYS A 505 -3.95 -5.64 16.15
C LYS A 505 -3.17 -6.21 14.98
N TRP A 506 -1.86 -6.04 15.00
CA TRP A 506 -0.92 -6.56 14.00
C TRP A 506 0.21 -7.33 14.66
N LEU A 507 0.56 -8.49 14.10
CA LEU A 507 1.50 -9.45 14.67
C LEU A 507 2.41 -10.03 13.59
N THR A 508 3.57 -10.54 14.01
CA THR A 508 4.45 -11.36 13.18
C THR A 508 4.77 -12.66 13.90
N CYS A 509 4.48 -13.80 13.27
CA CYS A 509 4.92 -15.11 13.70
C CYS A 509 6.14 -15.51 12.87
N SER A 510 7.33 -15.51 13.49
CA SER A 510 8.59 -15.91 12.85
C SER A 510 8.97 -17.37 13.15
N GLU A 511 8.27 -18.03 14.07
CA GLU A 511 8.52 -19.41 14.49
C GLU A 511 7.83 -20.40 13.54
N VAL A 512 8.21 -20.38 12.27
CA VAL A 512 7.67 -21.28 11.24
C VAL A 512 8.56 -22.53 11.12
N PRO A 513 8.02 -23.76 11.20
CA PRO A 513 8.83 -24.97 11.01
C PRO A 513 9.46 -25.04 9.62
N LYS A 514 10.70 -25.49 9.50
CA LYS A 514 11.38 -25.65 8.20
C LYS A 514 10.61 -26.60 7.28
N GLY A 515 10.61 -26.35 5.97
CA GLY A 515 9.86 -27.14 5.00
C GLY A 515 8.35 -26.83 4.95
N THR A 516 7.87 -25.86 5.72
CA THR A 516 6.45 -25.50 5.75
C THR A 516 6.09 -24.63 4.56
N LYS A 517 5.22 -25.12 3.69
CA LYS A 517 4.65 -24.34 2.58
C LYS A 517 3.19 -23.97 2.77
N LYS A 518 2.52 -24.56 3.77
CA LYS A 518 1.10 -24.38 4.05
C LYS A 518 0.90 -24.05 5.52
N ALA A 519 0.01 -23.12 5.80
CA ALA A 519 -0.39 -22.79 7.17
C ALA A 519 -1.90 -22.54 7.22
N LEU A 520 -2.46 -22.64 8.43
CA LEU A 520 -3.78 -22.11 8.74
C LEU A 520 -3.62 -20.92 9.68
N VAL A 521 -4.29 -19.81 9.38
CA VAL A 521 -4.38 -18.64 10.26
C VAL A 521 -5.81 -18.51 10.75
N ARG A 522 -6.00 -18.50 12.07
CA ARG A 522 -7.32 -18.52 12.71
C ARG A 522 -7.52 -17.30 13.60
N TYR A 523 -8.72 -16.74 13.52
CA TYR A 523 -9.23 -15.72 14.43
C TYR A 523 -10.31 -16.37 15.28
N ALA A 524 -9.97 -16.80 16.49
CA ALA A 524 -10.88 -17.49 17.41
C ALA A 524 -11.54 -16.47 18.34
N GLY A 525 -12.81 -16.19 18.11
CA GLY A 525 -13.59 -15.14 18.75
C GLY A 525 -14.33 -15.59 19.99
N THR A 526 -14.42 -14.69 20.96
CA THR A 526 -15.35 -14.77 22.10
C THR A 526 -16.15 -13.48 22.16
N GLU A 527 -17.47 -13.58 22.25
CA GLU A 527 -18.36 -12.43 22.40
C GLU A 527 -19.36 -12.56 23.56
N THR A 528 -19.77 -11.41 24.07
CA THR A 528 -20.91 -11.27 24.99
C THR A 528 -21.94 -10.25 24.53
N THR A 529 -21.59 -9.40 23.55
CA THR A 529 -22.39 -8.28 23.08
C THR A 529 -22.44 -8.21 21.55
N ALA A 530 -21.32 -7.90 20.88
CA ALA A 530 -21.27 -7.73 19.43
C ALA A 530 -19.82 -7.68 18.91
N ALA A 531 -19.02 -8.72 19.14
CA ALA A 531 -17.63 -8.70 18.68
C ALA A 531 -17.56 -9.05 17.19
N CYS A 532 -16.75 -8.32 16.42
CA CYS A 532 -16.66 -8.52 14.97
C CYS A 532 -15.31 -8.11 14.40
N LEU A 533 -15.00 -8.62 13.19
CA LEU A 533 -13.82 -8.23 12.41
C LEU A 533 -14.28 -7.38 11.22
N PHE A 534 -13.75 -6.16 11.12
CA PHE A 534 -13.99 -5.24 10.00
C PHE A 534 -13.04 -5.52 8.84
N ASN A 535 -11.75 -5.69 9.13
CA ASN A 535 -10.70 -5.89 8.13
C ASN A 535 -9.77 -7.02 8.55
N ILE A 536 -9.29 -7.82 7.60
CA ILE A 536 -8.30 -8.89 7.81
C ILE A 536 -7.24 -8.78 6.72
N ARG A 537 -5.97 -8.90 7.12
CA ARG A 537 -4.85 -9.12 6.20
C ARG A 537 -3.92 -10.18 6.75
N ILE A 538 -3.51 -11.09 5.89
CA ILE A 538 -2.56 -12.17 6.17
C ILE A 538 -1.52 -12.19 5.05
N ASP A 539 -0.24 -12.12 5.41
CA ASP A 539 0.90 -12.20 4.52
C ASP A 539 1.75 -13.41 4.92
N ALA A 540 1.95 -14.35 3.99
CA ALA A 540 2.93 -15.42 4.11
C ALA A 540 4.16 -15.06 3.31
N ASP A 541 5.23 -14.67 4.00
CA ASP A 541 6.51 -14.43 3.37
C ASP A 541 7.24 -15.77 3.21
N TYR A 542 7.83 -16.01 2.05
CA TYR A 542 8.46 -17.28 1.69
C TYR A 542 9.80 -17.07 0.99
N VAL A 543 10.69 -18.06 1.07
CA VAL A 543 11.98 -18.05 0.36
C VAL A 543 11.72 -18.07 -1.15
N GLU A 544 12.21 -17.09 -1.92
CA GLU A 544 12.03 -17.12 -3.38
C GLU A 544 12.72 -18.36 -3.99
N PRO A 545 11.98 -19.24 -4.72
CA PRO A 545 12.53 -20.49 -5.26
C PRO A 545 13.76 -20.30 -6.16
N HIS A 546 13.80 -19.18 -6.89
CA HIS A 546 14.91 -18.76 -7.75
C HIS A 546 15.59 -17.50 -7.22
N GLY A 547 15.51 -17.30 -5.91
CA GLY A 547 16.09 -16.16 -5.22
C GLY A 547 17.61 -16.12 -5.33
N GLY A 548 18.15 -14.95 -5.02
CA GLY A 548 19.57 -14.66 -5.12
C GLY A 548 19.79 -13.39 -5.91
N PHE A 549 20.82 -12.64 -5.54
CA PHE A 549 21.14 -11.40 -6.21
C PHE A 549 21.55 -11.67 -7.67
N ARG A 550 20.89 -10.97 -8.59
CA ARG A 550 21.26 -10.92 -10.01
C ARG A 550 21.51 -9.46 -10.37
N PRO A 551 22.52 -9.16 -11.22
CA PRO A 551 22.82 -7.79 -11.58
C PRO A 551 21.60 -7.07 -12.17
N ILE A 552 21.36 -5.84 -11.72
CA ILE A 552 20.22 -5.02 -12.14
C ILE A 552 20.73 -3.88 -13.00
N LYS A 553 20.20 -3.75 -14.21
CA LYS A 553 20.39 -2.56 -15.05
C LYS A 553 19.40 -1.49 -14.59
N VAL A 554 19.95 -0.39 -14.09
CA VAL A 554 19.22 0.81 -13.66
C VAL A 554 19.41 1.89 -14.71
N THR A 555 18.31 2.34 -15.33
CA THR A 555 18.36 3.44 -16.30
C THR A 555 17.60 4.65 -15.76
N TYR A 556 18.30 5.76 -15.56
CA TYR A 556 17.70 7.07 -15.28
C TYR A 556 17.48 7.85 -16.57
N ARG A 557 16.34 8.53 -16.67
CA ARG A 557 16.03 9.47 -17.75
C ARG A 557 15.53 10.78 -17.14
N TRP A 558 16.09 11.91 -17.56
CA TRP A 558 15.70 13.25 -17.12
C TRP A 558 15.97 14.28 -18.21
N GLN A 559 15.55 15.53 -17.99
CA GLN A 559 15.85 16.65 -18.88
C GLN A 559 16.65 17.74 -18.16
N GLU A 560 17.57 18.36 -18.87
CA GLU A 560 18.31 19.57 -18.47
C GLU A 560 18.11 20.65 -19.54
N ASP A 561 17.49 21.77 -19.17
CA ASP A 561 17.12 22.85 -20.11
C ASP A 561 16.39 22.33 -21.37
N GLY A 562 15.51 21.35 -21.18
CA GLY A 562 14.74 20.71 -22.26
C GLY A 562 15.50 19.67 -23.09
N GLN A 563 16.79 19.42 -22.80
CA GLN A 563 17.57 18.37 -23.45
C GLN A 563 17.46 17.06 -22.68
N ASP A 564 17.12 15.97 -23.36
CA ASP A 564 17.08 14.64 -22.76
C ASP A 564 18.48 14.17 -22.35
N LYS A 565 18.54 13.59 -21.16
CA LYS A 565 19.72 12.97 -20.54
C LYS A 565 19.38 11.54 -20.13
N THR A 566 20.39 10.70 -20.09
CA THR A 566 20.25 9.29 -19.67
C THR A 566 21.51 8.85 -18.97
N ASP A 567 21.34 8.09 -17.89
CA ASP A 567 22.40 7.35 -17.21
C ASP A 567 21.99 5.88 -17.16
N VAL A 568 22.93 4.98 -17.47
CA VAL A 568 22.71 3.53 -17.41
C VAL A 568 23.81 2.94 -16.54
N HIS A 569 23.41 2.36 -15.42
CA HIS A 569 24.30 1.67 -14.50
C HIS A 569 23.88 0.21 -14.35
N VAL A 570 24.84 -0.70 -14.24
CA VAL A 570 24.57 -2.10 -13.89
C VAL A 570 25.05 -2.31 -12.45
N ALA A 571 24.10 -2.34 -11.52
CA ALA A 571 24.38 -2.73 -10.14
C ALA A 571 24.77 -4.22 -10.15
N SER A 572 26.03 -4.50 -9.89
CA SER A 572 26.65 -5.82 -9.98
C SER A 572 26.76 -6.52 -8.63
N LYS A 573 26.42 -5.81 -7.55
CA LYS A 573 26.44 -6.30 -6.17
C LYS A 573 25.14 -5.93 -5.45
N PRO A 574 24.77 -6.69 -4.40
CA PRO A 574 23.62 -6.41 -3.54
C PRO A 574 23.62 -4.99 -2.96
N ASP A 575 24.80 -4.44 -2.68
CA ASP A 575 24.99 -3.08 -2.20
C ASP A 575 26.02 -2.38 -3.08
N GLU A 576 25.62 -1.27 -3.70
CA GLU A 576 26.48 -0.52 -4.60
C GLU A 576 26.12 0.96 -4.60
N THR A 577 27.12 1.83 -4.81
CA THR A 577 26.92 3.26 -4.98
C THR A 577 27.61 3.78 -6.22
N TRP A 578 26.96 4.69 -6.94
CA TRP A 578 27.56 5.42 -8.06
C TRP A 578 27.07 6.87 -8.07
N THR A 579 27.61 7.68 -8.96
CA THR A 579 27.26 9.10 -9.04
C THR A 579 26.68 9.49 -10.39
N ILE A 580 25.64 10.33 -10.37
CA ILE A 580 25.10 10.99 -11.56
C ILE A 580 25.27 12.50 -11.34
N THR A 581 25.91 13.18 -12.30
CA THR A 581 26.10 14.63 -12.22
C THR A 581 25.12 15.35 -13.13
N CYS A 582 24.26 16.18 -12.56
CA CYS A 582 23.35 17.05 -13.32
C CYS A 582 23.97 18.45 -13.47
N GLY A 583 24.16 18.90 -14.70
CA GLY A 583 24.75 20.21 -14.98
C GLY A 583 23.78 21.38 -14.77
N LYS A 584 22.48 21.07 -14.80
CA LYS A 584 21.36 21.99 -14.57
C LYS A 584 20.35 21.34 -13.63
N LYS A 585 19.38 22.12 -13.13
CA LYS A 585 18.28 21.56 -12.33
C LYS A 585 17.52 20.53 -13.19
N PRO A 586 17.50 19.25 -12.81
CA PRO A 586 16.89 18.23 -13.64
C PRO A 586 15.37 18.29 -13.55
N LYS A 587 14.70 18.01 -14.67
CA LYS A 587 13.29 17.61 -14.69
C LYS A 587 13.24 16.11 -14.85
N MET A 588 12.80 15.41 -13.80
CA MET A 588 12.82 13.95 -13.78
C MET A 588 11.87 13.36 -14.82
N GLY A 589 12.32 12.32 -15.52
CA GLY A 589 11.56 11.57 -16.52
C GLY A 589 11.13 10.20 -16.00
N ALA A 590 12.06 9.25 -15.94
CA ALA A 590 11.78 7.88 -15.52
C ALA A 590 12.98 7.18 -14.89
N ILE A 591 12.70 6.16 -14.08
CA ILE A 591 13.66 5.14 -13.64
C ILE A 591 13.18 3.78 -14.13
N VAL A 592 14.05 3.08 -14.85
CA VAL A 592 13.78 1.74 -15.41
C VAL A 592 14.68 0.73 -14.72
N LEU A 593 14.08 -0.37 -14.26
CA LEU A 593 14.76 -1.50 -13.65
C LEU A 593 14.48 -2.77 -14.46
N GLU A 594 15.53 -3.47 -14.85
CA GLU A 594 15.47 -4.77 -15.52
C GLU A 594 16.72 -5.56 -15.15
N LEU A 595 16.66 -6.90 -15.24
CA LEU A 595 17.86 -7.71 -15.05
C LEU A 595 18.88 -7.41 -16.15
N ALA A 596 20.16 -7.39 -15.80
CA ALA A 596 21.22 -7.32 -16.79
C ALA A 596 21.25 -8.64 -17.61
N PRO A 597 21.50 -8.57 -18.93
CA PRO A 597 21.60 -9.75 -19.81
C PRO A 597 22.72 -10.73 -19.45
#